data_AF-A0A090ISU1-F1
#
_entry.id   AF-A0A090ISU1-F1
#
_cell.length_a   1.000
_cell.length_b   1.000
_cell.length_c   1.000
_cell.angle_alpha   90.00
_cell.angle_beta   90.00
_cell.angle_gamma   90.00
#
_symmetry.space_group_name_H-M   'P 1'
#
loop_
_entity.id
_entity.type
_entity.pdbx_description
1 polymer ?
#
loop_
_entity_poly.entity_id
_entity_poly.type
_entity_poly.pdbx_seq_one_letter_code
_entity_poly.pdbx_strand_id
1 'polypeptide(L)' 'MDRISYISYVLYQSHNENLKKWALELLNGTITLREVKVKSQVAEAEIQRAELLYKNGKLDYQNVFRFVAEYMELAS' A
#
# COMPACT_ATOMS: atom_id res chain seq x y z
N MET A 1 -3.31 4.82 -11.68
CA MET A 1 -3.38 4.49 -10.23
C MET A 1 -2.58 5.51 -9.45
N ASP A 2 -3.13 5.97 -8.33
CA ASP A 2 -2.51 6.96 -7.47
C ASP A 2 -1.42 6.35 -6.57
N ARG A 3 -0.70 7.23 -5.88
CA ARG A 3 0.43 6.88 -5.01
C ARG A 3 0.02 5.97 -3.85
N ILE A 4 -1.13 6.20 -3.23
CA ILE A 4 -1.55 5.43 -2.05
C ILE A 4 -1.93 4.02 -2.48
N SER A 5 -2.73 3.87 -3.53
CA SER A 5 -3.07 2.56 -4.09
C SER A 5 -1.84 1.71 -4.41
N TYR A 6 -0.80 2.32 -5.00
CA TYR A 6 0.44 1.61 -5.29
C TYR A 6 1.22 1.20 -4.03
N ILE A 7 1.36 2.10 -3.06
CA ILE A 7 2.06 1.78 -1.81
C ILE A 7 1.33 0.67 -1.06
N SER A 8 0.00 0.74 -0.97
CA SER A 8 -0.81 -0.32 -0.38
C SER A 8 -0.59 -1.65 -1.09
N TYR A 9 -0.58 -1.67 -2.43
CA TYR A 9 -0.28 -2.89 -3.18
C TYR A 9 1.09 -3.48 -2.81
N VAL A 10 2.15 -2.68 -2.77
CA VAL A 10 3.51 -3.15 -2.43
C VAL A 10 3.56 -3.73 -1.01
N LEU A 11 2.93 -3.05 -0.04
CA LEU A 11 2.87 -3.52 1.34
C LEU A 11 2.09 -4.84 1.45
N TYR A 12 1.02 -4.99 0.69
CA TYR A 12 0.19 -6.20 0.66
C TYR A 12 0.92 -7.43 0.10
N GLN A 13 1.93 -7.24 -0.76
CA GLN A 13 2.77 -8.35 -1.25
C GLN A 13 3.75 -8.89 -0.20
N SER A 14 3.85 -8.26 0.98
CA SER A 14 4.74 -8.73 2.04
C SER A 14 4.26 -10.04 2.66
N HIS A 15 5.18 -10.89 3.12
CA HIS A 15 4.87 -12.05 3.96
C HIS A 15 4.51 -11.68 5.40
N ASN A 16 4.66 -10.40 5.78
CA ASN A 16 4.31 -9.91 7.10
C ASN A 16 2.81 -9.59 7.16
N GLU A 17 2.06 -10.33 7.98
CA GLU A 17 0.60 -10.17 8.11
C GLU A 17 0.19 -8.79 8.64
N ASN A 18 1.02 -8.13 9.47
CA ASN A 18 0.74 -6.76 9.89
C ASN A 18 0.83 -5.78 8.71
N LEU A 19 1.81 -5.97 7.81
CA LEU A 19 1.93 -5.12 6.62
C LEU A 19 0.75 -5.30 5.67
N LYS A 20 0.29 -6.54 5.47
CA LYS A 20 -0.93 -6.81 4.69
C LYS A 20 -2.14 -6.09 5.29
N LYS A 21 -2.34 -6.23 6.60
CA LYS A 21 -3.44 -5.55 7.31
C LYS A 21 -3.37 -4.03 7.13
N TRP A 22 -2.22 -3.43 7.40
CA TRP A 22 -2.05 -1.98 7.26
C TRP A 22 -2.17 -1.50 5.82
N ALA A 23 -1.81 -2.32 4.84
CA ALA A 23 -2.02 -2.01 3.43
C ALA A 23 -3.49 -1.84 3.08
N LEU A 24 -4.36 -2.73 3.59
CA LEU A 24 -5.80 -2.67 3.40
C LEU A 24 -6.41 -1.47 4.15
N GLU A 25 -6.02 -1.27 5.41
CA GLU A 25 -6.46 -0.10 6.19
C GLU A 25 -6.03 1.22 5.53
N LEU A 26 -4.84 1.27 4.93
CA LEU A 26 -4.34 2.42 4.18
C LEU A 26 -5.09 2.62 2.86
N LEU A 27 -5.37 1.54 2.13
CA LEU A 27 -6.13 1.58 0.87
C LEU A 27 -7.53 2.15 1.08
N ASN A 28 -8.19 1.71 2.16
CA ASN A 28 -9.55 2.13 2.51
C ASN A 28 -9.58 3.46 3.27
N GLY A 29 -8.42 4.08 3.54
CA GLY A 29 -8.32 5.38 4.20
C GLY A 29 -8.60 5.36 5.72
N THR A 30 -8.69 4.17 6.33
CA THR A 30 -8.87 3.98 7.78
C THR A 30 -7.65 4.47 8.57
N ILE A 31 -6.46 4.36 7.98
CA ILE A 31 -5.22 4.91 8.54
C ILE A 31 -4.46 5.70 7.48
N THR A 32 -3.66 6.66 7.94
CA THR A 32 -2.79 7.47 7.07
C THR A 32 -1.45 6.79 6.83
N LEU A 33 -0.78 7.18 5.74
CA LEU A 33 0.58 6.72 5.44
C LEU A 33 1.57 7.05 6.58
N ARG A 34 1.38 8.18 7.26
CA ARG A 34 2.22 8.60 8.39
C ARG A 34 2.06 7.64 9.57
N GLU A 35 0.85 7.21 9.86
CA GLU A 35 0.59 6.24 10.93
C GLU A 35 1.22 4.89 10.63
N VAL A 36 1.14 4.39 9.39
CA VAL A 36 1.80 3.13 9.02
C VAL A 36 3.31 3.21 9.22
N LYS A 37 3.95 4.31 8.80
CA LYS A 37 5.41 4.51 8.93
C LYS A 37 5.90 4.37 10.39
N VAL A 38 5.13 4.87 11.36
CA VAL A 38 5.55 4.85 12.77
C VAL A 38 5.20 3.54 13.50
N LYS A 39 4.42 2.64 12.90
CA LYS A 39 4.06 1.35 13.53
C LYS A 39 5.22 0.36 13.58
N SER A 40 6.16 0.44 12.64
CA SER A 40 7.31 -0.48 12.57
C SER A 40 8.41 0.05 11.64
N GLN A 41 9.67 -0.18 12.00
CA GLN A 41 10.82 0.09 11.12
C GLN A 41 10.72 -0.67 9.79
N VAL A 42 10.16 -1.88 9.79
CA VAL A 42 9.95 -2.67 8.56
C VAL A 42 8.93 -1.97 7.66
N ALA A 43 7.87 -1.42 8.24
CA ALA A 43 6.86 -0.68 7.48
C ALA A 43 7.42 0.61 6.89
N GLU A 44 8.22 1.34 7.67
CA GLU A 44 8.91 2.52 7.17
C GLU A 44 9.80 2.19 5.95
N ALA A 45 10.63 1.16 6.07
CA ALA A 45 11.54 0.74 5.00
C ALA A 45 10.79 0.31 3.72
N GLU A 46 9.74 -0.50 3.85
CA GLU A 46 8.95 -0.95 2.70
C GLU A 46 8.18 0.20 2.04
N ILE A 47 7.67 1.16 2.82
CA ILE A 47 7.04 2.37 2.25
C ILE A 47 8.07 3.20 1.49
N GLN A 48 9.27 3.40 2.04
CA GLN A 48 10.33 4.14 1.33
C GLN A 48 10.69 3.45 0.01
N ARG A 49 10.78 2.11 0.00
CA ARG A 49 11.01 1.32 -1.22
C ARG A 49 9.87 1.51 -2.23
N ALA A 50 8.62 1.42 -1.79
CA ALA A 50 7.45 1.62 -2.64
C ALA A 50 7.41 3.04 -3.23
N GLU A 51 7.71 4.08 -2.43
CA GLU A 51 7.77 5.46 -2.91
C GLU A 51 8.82 5.66 -4.01
N LEU A 52 10.00 5.02 -3.87
CA LEU A 52 11.04 5.09 -4.88
C LEU A 52 10.61 4.43 -6.19
N LEU A 53 10.00 3.24 -6.11
CA LEU A 53 9.49 2.52 -7.30
C LEU A 53 8.39 3.33 -8.01
N TYR A 54 7.51 3.97 -7.24
CA TYR A 54 6.47 4.85 -7.78
C TYR A 54 7.06 6.02 -8.56
N LYS A 55 8.03 6.73 -7.96
CA LYS A 55 8.69 7.87 -8.61
C LYS A 55 9.46 7.48 -9.86
N ASN A 56 10.03 6.27 -9.88
CA ASN A 56 10.77 5.74 -11.02
C ASN A 56 9.86 5.22 -12.15
N GLY A 57 8.54 5.27 -11.98
CA GLY A 57 7.58 4.81 -12.99
C GLY A 57 7.56 3.29 -13.20
N LYS A 58 8.21 2.52 -12.31
CA LYS A 58 8.21 1.05 -12.36
C LYS A 58 6.93 0.49 -11.72
N LEU A 59 5.82 0.80 -12.36
CA LEU A 59 4.46 0.55 -11.86
C LEU A 59 3.80 -0.57 -12.66
N ASP A 60 3.44 -1.65 -11.97
CA ASP A 60 2.55 -2.67 -12.52
C ASP A 60 1.09 -2.22 -12.37
N TYR A 61 0.64 -1.41 -13.32
CA TYR A 61 -0.69 -0.82 -13.26
C TYR A 61 -1.82 -1.85 -13.26
N GLN A 62 -1.66 -2.99 -13.94
CA GLN A 62 -2.71 -4.00 -14.04
C GLN A 62 -2.90 -4.72 -12.71
N ASN A 63 -1.81 -5.12 -12.05
CA ASN A 63 -1.90 -5.78 -10.75
C ASN A 63 -2.38 -4.83 -9.65
N VAL A 64 -1.96 -3.56 -9.68
CA VAL A 64 -2.44 -2.54 -8.74
C VAL A 64 -3.94 -2.28 -8.96
N PHE A 65 -4.39 -2.20 -10.20
CA PHE A 65 -5.82 -2.04 -10.50
C PHE A 65 -6.65 -3.22 -9.99
N ARG A 66 -6.20 -4.46 -10.24
CA ARG A 66 -6.88 -5.66 -9.74
C ARG A 66 -6.96 -5.68 -8.22
N PHE A 67 -5.84 -5.37 -7.55
CA PHE A 67 -5.79 -5.25 -6.10
C PHE A 67 -6.80 -4.23 -5.57
N VAL A 68 -6.86 -3.03 -6.15
CA VAL A 68 -7.83 -2.03 -5.71
C VAL A 68 -9.27 -2.47 -5.97
N ALA A 69 -9.55 -3.08 -7.12
CA ALA A 69 -10.89 -3.59 -7.42
C ALA A 69 -11.32 -4.72 -6.47
N GLU A 70 -10.38 -5.51 -5.95
CA GLU A 70 -10.65 -6.63 -5.05
C GLU A 70 -10.84 -6.19 -3.60
N TYR A 71 -10.10 -5.18 -3.14
CA TYR A 71 -9.98 -4.87 -1.71
C TYR A 71 -10.47 -3.48 -1.30
N MET A 72 -10.75 -2.59 -2.24
CA MET A 72 -11.32 -1.28 -1.91
C MET A 72 -12.79 -1.45 -1.54
N GLU A 73 -13.11 -1.16 -0.29
CA GLU A 73 -14.49 -1.13 0.18
C GLU A 73 -15.11 0.20 -0.27
N LEU A 74 -15.90 0.17 -1.34
CA LEU A 74 -16.74 1.31 -1.69
C LEU A 74 -17.81 1.43 -0.62
N ALA A 75 -17.80 2.53 0.15
CA ALA A 75 -18.84 2.84 1.11
C ALA A 75 -20.21 2.78 0.40
N SER A 76 -20.99 1.74 0.73
CA SER A 76 -22.36 1.49 0.26
C SER A 76 -23.35 2.39 0.97
#